data_AF-A0AA39HWC0-F1
#
_entry.id   AF-A0AA39HWC0-F1
#
_cell.length_a   1.000
_cell.length_b   1.000
_cell.length_c   1.000
_cell.angle_alpha   90.00
_cell.angle_beta   90.00
_cell.angle_gamma   90.00
#
_symmetry.space_group_name_H-M   'P 1'
#
loop_
_entity.id
_entity.type
_entity.pdbx_description
1 polymer ?
#
loop_
_entity_poly.entity_id
_entity_poly.type
_entity_poly.pdbx_seq_one_letter_code
_entity_poly.pdbx_strand_id
1 'polypeptide(L)'
;MIETHSRKSTGGKAPRKQLARKAARKSAPATEGVKKPHRYRPGTVALREIRRYQKSTELLIRKLPFQRLVRGIAQDFKTDLRFQSSAIRLPRRPLRRHQPVRHPRQASHHHAQGHPARSLQGA
;
A
#
# COMPACT_ATOMS: atom_id res chain seq x y z
N MET A 1 -45.74 3.08 31.19
CA MET A 1 -44.43 3.75 31.38
C MET A 1 -43.53 3.31 30.25
N ILE A 2 -43.17 4.21 29.33
CA ILE A 2 -42.34 3.91 28.16
C ILE A 2 -40.94 4.44 28.46
N GLU A 3 -39.95 3.56 28.50
CA GLU A 3 -38.57 3.89 28.83
C GLU A 3 -37.80 4.24 27.54
N THR A 4 -37.59 5.54 27.29
CA THR A 4 -36.85 6.01 26.12
C THR A 4 -35.36 6.03 26.41
N HIS A 5 -34.63 5.06 25.83
CA HIS A 5 -33.17 5.02 25.90
C HIS A 5 -32.57 6.05 24.92
N SER A 6 -32.20 7.22 25.45
CA SER A 6 -31.59 8.32 24.68
C SER A 6 -30.13 8.01 24.33
N ARG A 7 -29.83 7.74 23.05
CA ARG A 7 -28.44 7.69 22.55
C ARG A 7 -27.88 9.11 22.42
N LYS A 8 -26.83 9.41 23.18
CA LYS A 8 -26.00 10.61 23.00
C LYS A 8 -25.24 10.54 21.68
N SER A 9 -25.60 11.37 20.71
CA SER A 9 -24.74 11.67 19.55
C SER A 9 -23.82 12.83 19.92
N THR A 10 -22.53 12.57 20.09
CA THR A 10 -21.55 13.67 20.17
C THR A 10 -21.34 14.20 18.77
N GLY A 11 -22.02 15.31 18.47
CA GLY A 11 -21.95 16.03 17.21
C GLY A 11 -20.53 16.46 16.84
N GLY A 12 -20.28 16.44 15.54
CA GLY A 12 -19.03 16.90 14.95
C GLY A 12 -18.70 18.34 15.35
N LYS A 13 -17.45 18.56 15.76
CA LYS A 13 -16.92 19.88 16.13
C LYS A 13 -16.94 20.82 14.91
N ALA A 14 -17.69 21.91 15.01
CA ALA A 14 -17.64 23.04 14.08
C ALA A 14 -16.33 23.85 14.23
N PRO A 15 -15.86 24.58 13.18
CA PRO A 15 -14.52 25.13 13.12
C PRO A 15 -14.41 26.44 13.92
N ARG A 16 -13.59 26.43 14.98
CA ARG A 16 -13.30 27.63 15.78
C ARG A 16 -12.25 28.50 15.07
N LYS A 17 -12.59 29.76 14.78
CA LYS A 17 -11.68 30.78 14.22
C LYS A 17 -10.54 31.12 15.21
N GLN A 18 -9.37 31.35 14.63
CA GLN A 18 -8.00 31.43 15.17
C GLN A 18 -7.77 32.19 16.49
N LEU A 19 -6.90 31.62 17.33
CA LEU A 19 -5.72 32.31 17.87
C LEU A 19 -4.54 31.33 17.82
N ALA A 20 -3.38 31.81 17.37
CA ALA A 20 -2.20 30.99 17.10
C ALA A 20 -1.77 30.19 18.34
N ARG A 21 -2.10 28.90 18.36
CA ARG A 21 -1.58 27.98 19.37
C ARG A 21 -0.25 27.45 18.85
N LYS A 22 0.85 28.03 19.34
CA LYS A 22 2.20 27.47 19.22
C LYS A 22 2.09 26.01 19.64
N ALA A 23 2.18 25.10 18.68
CA ALA A 23 2.11 23.68 18.95
C ALA A 23 3.41 23.31 19.68
N ALA A 24 3.37 23.33 21.01
CA ALA A 24 4.29 22.54 21.81
C ALA A 24 4.02 21.09 21.40
N ARG A 25 4.81 20.61 20.43
CA ARG A 25 4.87 19.18 20.12
C ARG A 25 5.16 18.50 21.45
N LYS A 26 4.25 17.64 21.91
CA LYS A 26 4.49 16.77 23.06
C LYS A 26 5.82 16.05 22.80
N SER A 27 6.88 16.55 23.41
CA SER A 27 8.11 15.81 23.62
C SER A 27 8.09 15.43 25.10
N ALA A 28 8.31 14.14 25.33
CA ALA A 28 8.27 13.40 26.59
C ALA A 28 6.87 13.04 27.13
N PRO A 29 6.48 11.74 27.10
CA PRO A 29 5.83 11.14 28.26
C PRO A 29 6.89 10.93 29.35
N ALA A 30 6.53 11.29 30.59
CA ALA A 30 7.26 10.92 31.78
C ALA A 30 7.40 9.39 31.84
N THR A 31 8.63 8.90 32.01
CA THR A 31 8.96 7.58 32.62
C THR A 31 8.04 6.41 32.28
N GLU A 32 7.80 6.15 31.00
CA GLU A 32 7.35 4.84 30.53
C GLU A 32 7.99 4.61 29.16
N GLY A 33 8.74 3.51 29.04
CA GLY A 33 9.74 3.27 27.99
C GLY A 33 9.28 3.71 26.60
N VAL A 34 10.13 4.49 25.92
CA VAL A 34 9.90 4.96 24.54
C VAL A 34 9.46 3.77 23.68
N LYS A 35 8.21 3.79 23.19
CA LYS A 35 7.70 2.76 22.28
C LYS A 35 8.69 2.62 21.14
N LYS A 36 9.19 1.39 20.94
CA LYS A 36 10.13 1.08 19.87
C LYS A 36 9.59 1.62 18.54
N PRO A 37 10.43 2.27 17.71
CA PRO A 37 10.00 2.70 16.38
C PRO A 37 9.40 1.53 15.60
N HIS A 38 8.22 1.73 15.03
CA HIS A 38 7.56 0.69 14.26
C HIS A 38 8.40 0.36 13.01
N ARG A 39 8.87 -0.89 12.92
CA ARG A 39 9.57 -1.42 11.76
C ARG A 39 8.70 -2.45 11.05
N TYR A 40 8.49 -2.24 9.75
CA TYR A 40 7.76 -3.19 8.92
C TYR A 40 8.51 -4.52 8.79
N ARG A 41 7.77 -5.62 8.67
CA ARG A 41 8.33 -6.94 8.35
C ARG A 41 9.02 -6.89 6.98
N PRO A 42 10.12 -7.66 6.77
CA PRO A 42 10.73 -7.79 5.46
C PRO A 42 9.67 -8.17 4.40
N GLY A 43 9.81 -7.63 3.20
CA GLY A 43 8.84 -7.80 2.11
C GLY A 43 7.60 -6.89 2.16
N THR A 44 7.21 -6.35 3.32
CA THR A 44 6.01 -5.49 3.42
C THR A 44 6.14 -4.21 2.60
N VAL A 45 7.29 -3.54 2.71
CA VAL A 45 7.55 -2.29 1.97
C VAL A 45 7.72 -2.60 0.48
N ALA A 46 8.43 -3.67 0.13
CA ALA A 46 8.64 -4.09 -1.25
C ALA A 46 7.32 -4.40 -1.98
N LEU A 47 6.41 -5.17 -1.36
CA LEU A 47 5.09 -5.45 -1.95
C LEU A 47 4.25 -4.19 -2.14
N ARG A 48 4.36 -3.22 -1.24
CA ARG A 48 3.69 -1.93 -1.35
C ARG A 48 4.24 -1.11 -2.52
N GLU A 49 5.56 -1.09 -2.70
CA GLU A 49 6.23 -0.42 -3.81
C GLU A 49 5.92 -1.08 -5.16
N ILE A 50 5.93 -2.42 -5.24
CA ILE A 50 5.52 -3.17 -6.43
C ILE A 50 4.09 -2.78 -6.84
N ARG A 51 3.14 -2.79 -5.89
CA ARG A 51 1.75 -2.40 -6.18
C ARG A 51 1.65 -0.93 -6.61
N ARG A 52 2.41 -0.02 -5.99
CA ARG A 52 2.44 1.40 -6.36
C ARG A 52 2.93 1.57 -7.80
N TYR A 53 4.11 1.05 -8.12
CA TYR A 53 4.75 1.23 -9.42
C TYR A 53 4.11 0.42 -10.55
N GLN A 54 3.34 -0.62 -10.26
CA GLN A 54 2.51 -1.29 -11.25
C GLN A 54 1.19 -0.54 -11.50
N LYS A 55 0.71 0.25 -10.54
CA LYS A 55 -0.51 1.08 -10.69
C LYS A 55 -0.22 2.39 -11.42
N SER A 56 0.93 3.00 -11.16
CA SER A 56 1.37 4.25 -11.80
C SER A 56 2.37 3.99 -12.93
N THR A 57 2.49 4.89 -13.90
CA THR A 57 3.50 4.83 -14.96
C THR A 57 4.51 5.99 -14.86
N GLU A 58 4.84 6.40 -13.63
CA GLU A 58 5.86 7.42 -13.39
C GLU A 58 7.26 6.90 -13.70
N LEU A 59 8.16 7.79 -14.14
CA LEU A 59 9.54 7.42 -14.42
C LEU A 59 10.25 7.13 -13.08
N LEU A 60 10.83 5.93 -12.97
CA LEU A 60 11.58 5.51 -11.78
C LEU A 60 12.95 6.20 -11.68
N ILE A 61 13.48 6.65 -12.83
CA ILE A 61 14.74 7.38 -12.93
C ILE A 61 14.43 8.87 -13.11
N ARG A 62 15.16 9.73 -12.39
CA ARG A 62 15.02 11.19 -12.53
C ARG A 62 15.34 11.63 -13.96
N LYS A 63 14.55 12.57 -14.49
CA LYS A 63 14.64 13.01 -15.90
C LYS A 63 15.99 13.61 -16.27
N LEU A 64 16.53 14.52 -15.45
CA LEU A 64 17.75 15.26 -15.75
C LEU A 64 19.02 14.38 -15.85
N PRO A 65 19.34 13.48 -14.90
CA PRO A 65 20.51 12.63 -15.03
C PRO A 65 20.41 11.67 -16.21
N PHE A 66 19.22 11.11 -16.48
CA PHE A 66 19.01 10.28 -17.67
C PHE A 66 19.23 11.06 -18.96
N GLN A 67 18.70 12.29 -19.03
CA GLN A 67 18.93 13.18 -20.17
C GLN A 67 20.41 13.53 -20.38
N ARG A 68 21.16 13.79 -19.31
CA ARG A 68 22.60 14.08 -19.39
C ARG A 68 23.37 12.86 -19.91
N LEU A 69 23.03 11.67 -19.43
CA LEU A 69 23.64 10.42 -19.89
C LEU A 69 23.42 10.19 -21.40
N VAL A 70 22.18 10.31 -21.87
CA VAL A 70 21.84 10.14 -23.30
C VAL A 70 22.62 11.13 -24.17
N ARG A 71 22.75 12.38 -23.72
CA ARG A 71 23.50 13.41 -24.45
C ARG A 71 25.01 13.16 -24.43
N GLY A 72 25.55 12.70 -23.30
CA GLY A 72 26.96 12.34 -23.17
C GLY A 72 27.34 11.25 -24.17
N ILE A 73 26.61 10.13 -24.17
CA ILE A 73 26.86 9.02 -25.10
C ILE A 73 26.72 9.47 -26.57
N ALA A 74 25.70 10.27 -26.89
CA ALA A 74 25.48 10.69 -28.27
C ALA A 74 26.54 11.66 -28.80
N GLN A 75 27.12 12.48 -27.92
CA GLN A 75 28.18 13.41 -28.29
C GLN A 75 29.43 12.67 -28.81
N ASP A 76 29.70 11.46 -28.30
CA ASP A 76 30.83 10.62 -28.72
C ASP A 76 30.69 10.13 -30.18
N PHE A 77 29.47 10.12 -30.73
CA PHE A 77 29.21 9.71 -32.12
C PHE A 77 29.10 10.89 -33.08
N LYS A 78 28.42 11.97 -32.67
CA LYS A 78 28.25 13.17 -33.50
C LYS A 78 28.06 14.39 -32.63
N THR A 79 28.90 15.39 -32.86
CA THR A 79 28.78 16.69 -32.20
C THR A 79 27.53 17.44 -32.70
N ASP A 80 26.93 18.25 -31.82
CA ASP A 80 25.81 19.17 -32.13
C ASP A 80 24.44 18.53 -32.44
N LEU A 81 24.20 17.31 -31.94
CA LEU A 81 22.89 16.67 -32.03
C LEU A 81 21.82 17.39 -31.18
N ARG A 82 20.70 17.75 -31.82
CA ARG A 82 19.49 18.23 -31.14
C ARG A 82 18.51 17.10 -30.94
N PHE A 83 17.99 16.99 -29.73
CA PHE A 83 17.03 15.97 -29.35
C PHE A 83 15.64 16.55 -29.17
N GLN A 84 14.65 15.87 -29.75
CA GLN A 84 13.25 16.11 -29.41
C GLN A 84 12.95 15.64 -27.98
N SER A 85 12.07 16.37 -27.27
CA SER A 85 11.72 16.06 -25.87
C SER A 85 11.05 14.68 -25.69
N SER A 86 10.37 14.18 -26.72
CA SER A 86 9.80 12.83 -26.77
C SER A 86 10.87 11.74 -26.92
N ALA A 87 11.95 12.00 -27.65
CA ALA A 87 13.00 11.02 -27.95
C ALA A 87 13.87 10.68 -26.72
N ILE A 88 14.11 11.65 -25.83
CA ILE A 88 14.84 11.41 -24.56
C ILE A 88 13.96 10.75 -23.52
N ARG A 89 12.63 10.78 -23.68
CA ARG A 89 11.71 10.21 -22.69
C ARG A 89 11.50 8.73 -22.97
N LEU A 90 11.67 7.90 -21.94
CA LEU A 90 11.40 6.47 -22.03
C LEU A 90 9.94 6.22 -22.49
N PRO A 91 9.70 5.36 -23.49
CA PRO A 91 8.36 5.03 -23.96
C PRO A 91 7.49 4.47 -22.84
N ARG A 92 6.30 5.05 -22.65
CA ARG A 92 5.31 4.54 -21.70
C ARG A 92 4.60 3.33 -22.29
N ARG A 93 5.11 2.13 -22.05
CA ARG A 93 4.37 0.89 -22.32
C ARG A 93 3.53 0.52 -21.09
N PRO A 94 2.22 0.27 -21.23
CA PRO A 94 1.44 -0.29 -20.14
C PRO A 94 1.96 -1.70 -19.86
N LEU A 95 2.50 -1.91 -18.66
CA LEU A 95 2.81 -3.25 -18.18
C LEU A 95 1.49 -4.03 -18.13
N ARG A 96 1.37 -5.08 -18.93
CA ARG A 96 0.17 -5.94 -18.97
C ARG A 96 -0.22 -6.31 -17.54
N ARG A 97 -1.53 -6.29 -17.26
CA ARG A 97 -2.11 -6.66 -15.95
C ARG A 97 -1.44 -7.95 -15.46
N HIS A 98 -0.71 -7.83 -14.36
CA HIS A 98 -0.04 -8.96 -13.73
C HIS A 98 -1.12 -9.96 -13.32
N GLN A 99 -1.18 -11.11 -14.00
CA GLN A 99 -2.05 -12.20 -13.56
C GLN A 99 -1.47 -12.77 -12.26
N PRO A 100 -2.27 -12.91 -11.19
CA PRO A 100 -1.81 -13.60 -9.99
C PRO A 100 -1.63 -15.08 -10.33
N VAL A 101 -0.49 -15.65 -9.95
CA VAL A 101 -0.25 -17.10 -10.00
C VAL A 101 -1.32 -17.74 -9.10
N ARG A 102 -2.32 -18.36 -9.72
CA ARG A 102 -3.35 -19.12 -9.00
C ARG A 102 -2.73 -20.43 -8.55
N HIS A 103 -2.47 -20.57 -7.26
CA HIS A 103 -2.19 -21.89 -6.69
C HIS A 103 -3.50 -22.67 -6.56
N PRO A 104 -3.59 -23.91 -7.06
CA PRO A 104 -4.71 -24.77 -6.73
C PRO A 104 -4.64 -25.09 -5.23
N ARG A 105 -5.71 -24.73 -4.51
CA ARG A 105 -5.91 -25.11 -3.11
C ARG A 105 -6.10 -26.63 -3.09
N GLN A 106 -5.15 -27.37 -2.53
CA GLN A 106 -5.31 -28.80 -2.30
C GLN A 106 -6.51 -29.01 -1.36
N ALA A 107 -7.59 -29.57 -1.90
CA ALA A 107 -8.68 -30.09 -1.12
C ALA A 107 -8.25 -31.47 -0.61
N SER A 108 -7.77 -31.53 0.62
CA SER A 108 -7.31 -32.77 1.23
C SER A 108 -7.96 -32.94 2.59
N HIS A 109 -9.28 -33.14 2.64
CA HIS A 109 -9.95 -33.78 3.79
C HIS A 109 -11.26 -34.45 3.33
N HIS A 110 -11.13 -35.62 2.71
CA HIS A 110 -12.16 -36.66 2.79
C HIS A 110 -11.57 -37.80 3.60
N HIS A 111 -11.90 -37.88 4.89
CA HIS A 111 -11.74 -39.12 5.64
C HIS A 111 -12.90 -39.27 6.62
N ALA A 112 -13.44 -40.48 6.61
CA ALA A 112 -14.74 -40.89 7.11
C ALA A 112 -14.88 -40.88 8.64
N GLN A 113 -16.12 -40.70 9.13
CA GLN A 113 -16.90 -41.72 9.84
C GLN A 113 -18.02 -41.10 10.68
N GLY A 114 -19.19 -41.73 10.66
CA GLY A 114 -20.34 -41.41 11.50
C GLY A 114 -21.56 -42.22 11.09
N HIS A 115 -21.58 -43.50 11.40
CA HIS A 115 -22.80 -44.32 11.29
C HIS A 115 -23.81 -43.89 12.37
N PRO A 116 -25.10 -43.68 12.05
CA PRO A 116 -26.10 -43.42 13.08
C PRO A 116 -26.44 -44.72 13.82
N ALA A 117 -26.24 -44.72 15.14
CA ALA A 117 -26.68 -45.81 16.01
C ALA A 117 -28.22 -45.88 16.01
N ARG A 118 -28.73 -47.02 15.56
CA ARG A 118 -30.14 -47.39 15.52
C ARG A 118 -30.63 -47.64 16.95
N SER A 119 -31.37 -46.71 17.53
CA SER A 119 -32.06 -46.94 18.81
C SER A 119 -33.29 -47.82 18.57
N LEU A 120 -33.15 -49.11 18.85
CA LEU A 120 -34.28 -50.00 19.15
C LEU A 120 -34.65 -49.80 20.62
N GLN A 121 -35.85 -49.31 20.90
CA GLN A 121 -36.53 -49.57 22.16
C GLN A 121 -37.92 -50.09 21.83
N GLY A 122 -38.13 -51.36 22.20
CA GLY A 122 -39.44 -51.96 22.36
C GLY A 122 -39.83 -52.01 23.84
N ALA A 123 -41.06 -52.49 24.03
CA ALA A 123 -41.85 -52.63 25.27
C ALA A 123 -42.58 -51.36 25.71
#